data_AF-A0A537BRZ7-F1
#
_entry.id   AF-A0A537BRZ7-F1
#
_cell.length_a   1.000
_cell.length_b   1.000
_cell.length_c   1.000
_cell.angle_alpha   90.00
_cell.angle_beta   90.00
_cell.angle_gamma   90.00
#
_symmetry.space_group_name_H-M   'P 1'
#
loop_
_entity.id
_entity.type
_entity.pdbx_description
1 polymer ?
#
loop_
_entity_poly.entity_id
_entity_poly.type
_entity_poly.pdbx_seq_one_letter_code
_entity_poly.pdbx_strand_id
1 'polypeptide(L)'
;MDILERLFERARRRRRRIVLPEVGDERILEAARRLKDARLAEPILPLDPETSPRLGAYAELYPGNPKIAQRAVRKPLLHAGMMVKAGDADAMLAGVANPSARVIEAGLMTIGLAAGMSTPSSTRQSWKQRRSVSRIRTTVRTYSPAWCRGLTCA
;
A
#
# COMPACT_ATOMS: atom_id res chain seq x y z
N MET A 1 -12.55 -25.69 -8.87
CA MET A 1 -11.50 -24.74 -8.47
C MET A 1 -12.10 -23.70 -7.54
N ASP A 2 -11.60 -23.60 -6.32
CA ASP A 2 -11.91 -22.53 -5.39
C ASP A 2 -11.36 -21.18 -5.91
N ILE A 3 -11.90 -20.05 -5.43
CA ILE A 3 -11.43 -18.74 -5.86
C ILE A 3 -10.04 -18.44 -5.32
N LEU A 4 -9.71 -18.90 -4.10
CA LEU A 4 -8.37 -18.70 -3.54
C LEU A 4 -7.31 -19.45 -4.34
N GLU A 5 -7.61 -20.67 -4.78
CA GLU A 5 -6.73 -21.45 -5.66
C GLU A 5 -6.40 -20.67 -6.94
N ARG A 6 -7.42 -20.11 -7.61
CA ARG A 6 -7.21 -19.29 -8.82
C ARG A 6 -6.38 -18.04 -8.57
N LEU A 7 -6.55 -17.42 -7.40
CA LEU A 7 -5.74 -16.25 -7.02
C LEU A 7 -4.29 -16.63 -6.76
N PHE A 8 -4.05 -17.75 -6.08
CA PHE A 8 -2.70 -18.25 -5.84
C PHE A 8 -1.99 -18.67 -7.13
N GLU A 9 -2.69 -19.33 -8.07
CA GLU A 9 -2.13 -19.64 -9.39
C GLU A 9 -1.70 -18.37 -10.14
N ARG A 10 -2.56 -17.34 -10.15
CA ARG A 10 -2.23 -16.04 -10.78
C ARG A 10 -1.06 -15.36 -10.10
N ALA A 11 -0.98 -15.43 -8.77
CA ALA A 11 0.12 -14.86 -7.99
C ALA A 11 1.44 -15.55 -8.35
N ARG A 12 1.46 -16.90 -8.33
CA ARG A 12 2.64 -17.71 -8.70
C ARG A 12 3.16 -17.39 -10.09
N ARG A 13 2.26 -17.21 -11.07
CA ARG A 13 2.65 -16.89 -12.45
C ARG A 13 3.31 -15.51 -12.58
N ARG A 14 2.86 -14.52 -11.81
CA ARG A 14 3.36 -13.15 -11.91
C ARG A 14 4.54 -12.86 -10.99
N ARG A 15 4.65 -13.60 -9.89
CA ARG A 15 5.73 -13.52 -8.88
C ARG A 15 6.14 -12.08 -8.58
N ARG A 16 5.14 -11.26 -8.23
CA ARG A 16 5.32 -9.81 -8.04
C ARG A 16 6.23 -9.51 -6.85
N ARG A 17 6.97 -8.41 -6.96
CA ARG A 17 7.82 -7.86 -5.89
C ARG A 17 6.95 -7.05 -4.92
N ILE A 18 6.88 -7.47 -3.65
CA ILE A 18 6.02 -6.82 -2.65
C ILE A 18 6.90 -6.27 -1.53
N VAL A 19 6.90 -4.95 -1.35
CA VAL A 19 7.64 -4.31 -0.25
C VAL A 19 6.85 -4.36 1.06
N LEU A 20 7.53 -4.72 2.15
CA LEU A 20 6.98 -4.85 3.50
C LEU A 20 7.78 -3.94 4.46
N PRO A 21 7.38 -2.66 4.64
CA PRO A 21 8.17 -1.67 5.38
C PRO A 21 8.19 -1.84 6.90
N GLU A 22 7.41 -2.76 7.47
CA GLU A 22 7.23 -2.93 8.92
C GLU A 22 8.06 -4.11 9.46
N VAL A 23 9.36 -4.14 9.11
CA VAL A 23 10.29 -5.27 9.37
C VAL A 23 10.47 -5.58 10.87
N GLY A 24 10.20 -4.61 11.75
CA GLY A 24 10.29 -4.80 13.21
C GLY A 24 9.18 -5.68 13.81
N ASP A 25 8.17 -6.10 13.04
CA ASP A 25 7.10 -6.97 13.52
C ASP A 25 7.30 -8.42 13.01
N GLU A 26 7.31 -9.38 13.93
CA GLU A 26 7.52 -10.81 13.61
C GLU A 26 6.47 -11.36 12.61
N ARG A 27 5.25 -10.81 12.62
CA ARG A 27 4.18 -11.24 11.69
C ARG A 27 4.53 -10.89 10.25
N ILE A 28 5.26 -9.79 10.03
CA ILE A 28 5.74 -9.39 8.70
C ILE A 28 6.83 -10.34 8.21
N LEU A 29 7.77 -10.72 9.09
CA LEU A 29 8.84 -11.67 8.77
C LEU A 29 8.27 -13.05 8.43
N GLU A 30 7.32 -13.54 9.22
CA GLU A 30 6.65 -14.82 8.95
C GLU A 30 5.82 -14.76 7.66
N ALA A 31 5.11 -13.66 7.40
CA ALA A 31 4.38 -13.47 6.15
C ALA A 31 5.31 -13.45 4.93
N ALA A 32 6.45 -12.77 5.03
CA ALA A 32 7.47 -12.76 3.98
C ALA A 32 7.99 -14.18 3.69
N ARG A 33 8.32 -14.95 4.74
CA ARG A 33 8.74 -16.34 4.60
C ARG A 33 7.70 -17.19 3.88
N ARG A 34 6.43 -17.11 4.31
CA ARG A 34 5.31 -17.83 3.66
C ARG A 34 5.11 -17.44 2.20
N LEU A 35 5.20 -16.15 1.86
CA LEU A 35 5.07 -15.67 0.48
C LEU A 35 6.15 -16.27 -0.42
N LYS A 36 7.39 -16.35 0.09
CA LYS A 36 8.54 -16.92 -0.62
C LYS A 36 8.42 -18.44 -0.77
N ASP A 37 8.16 -19.16 0.32
CA ASP A 37 8.07 -20.63 0.36
C ASP A 37 6.94 -21.14 -0.54
N ALA A 38 5.78 -20.46 -0.51
CA ALA A 38 4.63 -20.79 -1.37
C ALA A 38 4.78 -20.29 -2.82
N ARG A 39 5.89 -19.60 -3.14
CA ARG A 39 6.21 -18.97 -4.43
C ARG A 39 5.12 -18.00 -4.93
N LEU A 40 4.44 -17.31 -4.01
CA LEU A 40 3.33 -16.41 -4.34
C LEU A 40 3.82 -15.02 -4.77
N ALA A 41 4.90 -14.55 -4.16
CA ALA A 41 5.48 -13.23 -4.39
C ALA A 41 6.95 -13.23 -3.98
N GLU A 42 7.66 -12.17 -4.38
CA GLU A 42 9.02 -11.87 -3.93
C GLU A 42 8.96 -10.74 -2.89
N PRO A 43 8.99 -11.06 -1.58
CA PRO A 43 8.93 -10.05 -0.55
C PRO A 43 10.25 -9.26 -0.51
N ILE A 44 10.14 -7.94 -0.45
CA ILE A 44 11.26 -7.02 -0.25
C ILE A 44 11.12 -6.46 1.17
N LEU A 45 12.09 -6.78 2.02
CA LEU A 45 12.24 -6.18 3.34
C LEU A 45 13.22 -5.02 3.19
N PRO A 46 12.75 -3.76 3.13
CA PRO A 46 13.66 -2.64 3.01
C PRO A 46 14.52 -2.58 4.26
N LEU A 47 15.83 -2.41 4.07
CA LEU A 47 16.76 -2.07 5.14
C LEU A 47 16.42 -0.67 5.68
N ASP A 48 17.18 -0.20 6.67
CA ASP A 48 17.02 1.16 7.19
C ASP A 48 17.00 2.18 6.03
N PRO A 49 15.86 2.87 5.82
CA PRO A 49 15.72 3.87 4.76
C PRO A 49 16.81 4.93 4.78
N GLU A 50 17.38 5.26 5.95
CA GLU A 50 18.43 6.27 6.07
C GLU A 50 19.74 5.84 5.39
N THR A 51 20.01 4.54 5.35
CA THR A 51 21.23 3.95 4.78
C THR A 51 21.04 3.48 3.33
N SER A 52 19.83 3.61 2.79
CA SER A 52 19.51 3.10 1.45
C SER A 52 20.27 3.88 0.37
N PRO A 53 21.02 3.21 -0.52
CA PRO A 53 21.76 3.87 -1.60
C PRO A 53 20.82 4.56 -2.61
N ARG A 54 19.55 4.16 -2.65
CA ARG A 54 18.51 4.73 -3.53
C ARG A 54 17.84 5.98 -2.96
N LEU A 55 18.19 6.41 -1.75
CA LEU A 55 17.51 7.51 -1.07
C LEU A 55 17.53 8.82 -1.88
N GLY A 56 18.65 9.14 -2.53
CA GLY A 56 18.77 10.30 -3.42
C GLY A 56 17.81 10.24 -4.60
N ALA A 57 17.81 9.11 -5.32
CA ALA A 57 16.90 8.88 -6.44
C ALA A 57 15.42 8.96 -6.03
N TYR A 58 15.07 8.43 -4.85
CA TYR A 58 13.71 8.55 -4.33
C TYR A 58 13.35 9.98 -3.93
N ALA A 59 14.29 10.75 -3.38
CA ALA A 59 14.06 12.15 -3.04
C ALA A 59 13.83 13.01 -4.30
N GLU A 60 14.56 12.74 -5.39
CA GLU A 60 14.37 13.43 -6.67
C GLU A 60 13.04 13.08 -7.34
N LEU A 61 12.62 11.81 -7.27
CA LEU A 61 11.35 11.34 -7.82
C LEU A 61 10.13 11.74 -6.98
N TYR A 62 10.34 12.25 -5.76
CA TYR A 62 9.26 12.55 -4.83
C TYR A 62 8.35 13.67 -5.39
N PRO A 63 7.04 13.43 -5.53
CA PRO A 63 6.13 14.38 -6.19
C PRO A 63 5.78 15.63 -5.36
N GLY A 64 6.20 15.68 -4.08
CA GLY A 64 5.94 16.81 -3.20
C GLY A 64 7.03 17.88 -3.23
N ASN A 65 7.11 18.68 -2.17
CA ASN A 65 8.08 19.78 -2.11
C ASN A 65 9.53 19.24 -2.01
N PRO A 66 10.45 19.66 -2.90
CA PRO A 66 11.82 19.15 -2.93
C PRO A 66 12.60 19.43 -1.64
N LYS A 67 12.28 20.53 -0.92
CA LYS A 67 12.95 20.89 0.35
C LYS A 67 12.72 19.86 1.46
N ILE A 68 11.57 19.18 1.44
CA ILE A 68 11.22 18.15 2.42
C ILE A 68 11.45 16.73 1.88
N ALA A 69 11.73 16.57 0.59
CA ALA A 69 11.76 15.28 -0.08
C ALA A 69 12.71 14.32 0.62
N GLN A 70 13.96 14.72 0.87
CA GLN A 70 14.94 13.89 1.58
C GLN A 70 14.44 13.42 2.95
N ARG A 71 13.83 14.32 3.74
CA ARG A 71 13.29 13.98 5.06
C ARG A 71 12.07 13.07 4.95
N ALA A 72 11.24 13.27 3.93
CA ALA A 72 10.04 12.50 3.70
C ALA A 72 10.38 11.06 3.31
N VAL A 73 11.30 10.86 2.35
CA VAL A 73 11.67 9.52 1.84
C VAL A 73 12.48 8.67 2.82
N ARG A 74 12.99 9.27 3.91
CA ARG A 74 13.58 8.53 5.04
C ARG A 74 12.53 7.83 5.90
N LYS A 75 11.26 8.25 5.85
CA LYS A 75 10.20 7.55 6.60
C LYS A 75 9.92 6.19 5.95
N PRO A 76 9.88 5.07 6.70
CA PRO A 76 9.75 3.73 6.12
C PRO A 76 8.57 3.55 5.15
N LEU A 77 7.39 4.08 5.48
CA LEU A 77 6.21 4.00 4.63
C LEU A 77 6.36 4.78 3.32
N LEU A 78 6.97 5.98 3.37
CA LEU A 78 7.17 6.80 2.19
C LEU A 78 8.31 6.22 1.35
N HIS A 79 9.36 5.68 1.98
CA HIS A 79 10.41 4.94 1.29
C HIS A 79 9.83 3.78 0.48
N ALA A 80 9.02 2.92 1.11
CA ALA A 80 8.35 1.82 0.43
C ALA A 80 7.38 2.28 -0.67
N GLY A 81 6.65 3.38 -0.44
CA GLY A 81 5.83 4.01 -1.47
C GLY A 81 6.65 4.47 -2.68
N MET A 82 7.83 5.07 -2.43
CA MET A 82 8.75 5.47 -3.49
C MET A 82 9.41 4.30 -4.21
N MET A 83 9.68 3.18 -3.52
CA MET A 83 10.12 1.94 -4.18
C MET A 83 9.08 1.45 -5.18
N VAL A 84 7.78 1.56 -4.86
CA VAL A 84 6.71 1.22 -5.80
C VAL A 84 6.65 2.24 -6.94
N LYS A 85 6.73 3.54 -6.63
CA LYS A 85 6.72 4.62 -7.63
C LYS A 85 7.88 4.52 -8.63
N ALA A 86 9.06 4.16 -8.16
CA ALA A 86 10.28 3.99 -8.95
C ALA A 86 10.31 2.68 -9.75
N GLY A 87 9.36 1.75 -9.50
CA GLY A 87 9.33 0.44 -10.17
C GLY A 87 10.26 -0.61 -9.55
N ASP A 88 10.81 -0.36 -8.37
CA ASP A 88 11.63 -1.32 -7.61
C ASP A 88 10.78 -2.38 -6.90
N ALA A 89 9.55 -2.01 -6.56
CA ALA A 89 8.52 -2.91 -6.08
C ALA A 89 7.24 -2.76 -6.92
N ASP A 90 6.43 -3.81 -6.99
CA ASP A 90 5.17 -3.80 -7.72
C ASP A 90 3.98 -3.43 -6.82
N ALA A 91 4.11 -3.65 -5.50
CA ALA A 91 3.11 -3.31 -4.50
C ALA A 91 3.74 -3.12 -3.12
N MET A 92 3.04 -2.41 -2.24
CA MET A 92 3.38 -2.24 -0.82
C MET A 92 2.29 -2.87 0.05
N LEU A 93 2.68 -3.62 1.09
CA LEU A 93 1.79 -4.11 2.13
C LEU A 93 2.26 -3.61 3.50
N ALA A 94 1.40 -2.88 4.18
CA ALA A 94 1.67 -2.26 5.48
C ALA A 94 0.36 -2.13 6.30
N GLY A 95 0.49 -1.75 7.57
CA GLY A 95 -0.63 -1.51 8.48
C GLY A 95 -0.69 -2.45 9.68
N VAL A 96 0.37 -3.23 9.90
CA VAL A 96 0.54 -4.11 11.06
C VAL A 96 0.99 -3.30 12.27
N ALA A 97 1.90 -2.35 12.07
CA ALA A 97 2.41 -1.44 13.10
C ALA A 97 1.90 0.01 12.95
N ASN A 98 1.51 0.41 11.74
CA ASN A 98 1.03 1.76 11.45
C ASN A 98 -0.51 1.82 11.29
N PRO A 99 -1.16 2.90 11.75
CA PRO A 99 -2.59 3.10 11.49
C PRO A 99 -2.90 3.19 10.00
N SER A 100 -4.06 2.65 9.59
CA SER A 100 -4.48 2.66 8.17
C SER A 100 -4.45 4.05 7.54
N ALA A 101 -4.80 5.10 8.30
CA ALA A 101 -4.74 6.48 7.83
C ALA A 101 -3.32 6.89 7.38
N ARG A 102 -2.28 6.48 8.11
CA ARG A 102 -0.87 6.76 7.77
C ARG A 102 -0.43 6.00 6.53
N VAL A 103 -0.88 4.75 6.38
CA VAL A 103 -0.58 3.93 5.19
C VAL A 103 -1.22 4.53 3.94
N ILE A 104 -2.48 4.95 4.02
CA ILE A 104 -3.20 5.60 2.92
C ILE A 104 -2.54 6.93 2.55
N GLU A 105 -2.21 7.75 3.54
CA GLU A 105 -1.49 9.02 3.36
C GLU A 105 -0.15 8.80 2.64
N ALA A 106 0.65 7.83 3.09
CA ALA A 106 1.92 7.49 2.44
C ALA A 106 1.73 7.08 0.97
N GLY A 107 0.72 6.26 0.67
CA GLY A 107 0.40 5.86 -0.71
C GLY A 107 -0.02 7.05 -1.59
N LEU A 108 -0.83 7.97 -1.06
CA LEU A 108 -1.25 9.18 -1.77
C LEU A 108 -0.07 10.14 -2.02
N MET A 109 0.84 10.28 -1.06
CA MET A 109 1.99 11.19 -1.14
C MET A 109 3.13 10.67 -2.04
N THR A 110 3.11 9.40 -2.42
CA THR A 110 4.22 8.76 -3.18
C THR A 110 3.74 8.20 -4.53
N ILE A 111 2.87 7.19 -4.47
CA ILE A 111 2.36 6.49 -5.66
C ILE A 111 1.37 7.39 -6.40
N GLY A 112 0.48 8.03 -5.64
CA GLY A 112 -0.64 8.82 -6.16
C GLY A 112 -1.82 7.96 -6.58
N LEU A 113 -2.83 8.61 -7.19
CA LEU A 113 -4.04 7.95 -7.68
C LEU A 113 -3.92 7.63 -9.17
N ALA A 114 -4.69 6.65 -9.63
CA ALA A 114 -4.83 6.36 -11.05
C ALA A 114 -5.44 7.55 -11.81
N ALA A 115 -5.12 7.70 -13.09
CA ALA A 115 -5.66 8.77 -13.93
C ALA A 115 -7.20 8.79 -13.89
N GLY A 116 -7.78 9.97 -13.65
CA GLY A 116 -9.23 10.14 -13.52
C GLY A 116 -9.82 9.79 -12.15
N MET A 117 -9.02 9.30 -11.20
CA MET A 117 -9.48 8.97 -9.84
C MET A 117 -9.11 10.06 -8.85
N SER A 118 -10.08 10.53 -8.07
CA SER A 118 -9.88 11.55 -7.03
C SER A 118 -9.93 11.01 -5.61
N THR A 119 -10.56 9.85 -5.39
CA THR A 119 -10.78 9.29 -4.05
C THR A 119 -10.36 7.82 -4.00
N PRO A 120 -9.47 7.42 -3.07
CA PRO A 120 -9.18 6.03 -2.82
C PRO A 120 -10.39 5.36 -2.15
N SER A 121 -10.73 4.15 -2.57
CA SER A 121 -11.77 3.34 -1.94
C SER A 121 -11.26 1.93 -1.68
N SER A 122 -11.92 1.23 -0.76
CA SER A 122 -11.58 -0.13 -0.37
C SER A 122 -12.78 -1.03 -0.57
N THR A 123 -12.53 -2.28 -0.97
CA THR A 123 -13.57 -3.31 -1.09
C THR A 123 -13.28 -4.41 -0.10
N ARG A 124 -14.28 -4.81 0.69
CA ARG A 124 -14.18 -5.94 1.61
C ARG A 124 -14.80 -7.16 0.95
N GLN A 125 -13.97 -8.18 0.72
CA GLN A 125 -14.44 -9.46 0.23
C GLN A 125 -14.88 -10.32 1.42
N SER A 126 -16.13 -10.79 1.39
CA SER A 126 -16.67 -11.70 2.40
C SER A 126 -16.96 -13.04 1.74
N TRP A 127 -16.41 -14.10 2.33
CA TRP A 127 -16.55 -15.48 1.88
C TRP A 127 -17.33 -16.24 2.95
N LYS A 128 -18.61 -16.53 2.70
CA LYS A 128 -19.28 -17.61 3.45
C LYS A 128 -18.91 -18.92 2.76
N GLN A 129 -18.61 -19.97 3.52
CA GLN A 129 -18.07 -21.26 3.07
C GLN A 129 -18.76 -21.95 1.85
N ARG A 130 -19.84 -21.40 1.29
CA ARG A 130 -20.46 -21.87 0.02
C ARG A 130 -20.94 -20.80 -0.98
N ARG A 131 -20.81 -19.49 -0.71
CA ARG A 131 -21.16 -18.40 -1.67
C ARG A 131 -20.35 -17.13 -1.38
N SER A 132 -19.75 -16.54 -2.42
CA SER A 132 -19.05 -15.25 -2.36
C SER A 132 -20.01 -14.08 -2.54
N VAL A 133 -19.98 -13.11 -1.63
CA VAL A 133 -20.70 -11.83 -1.79
C VAL A 133 -19.69 -10.69 -1.62
N SER A 134 -19.45 -9.92 -2.68
CA SER A 134 -18.69 -8.68 -2.59
C SER A 134 -19.60 -7.53 -2.18
N ARG A 135 -19.28 -6.84 -1.07
CA ARG A 135 -19.92 -5.57 -0.70
C ARG A 135 -18.88 -4.46 -0.77
N ILE A 136 -19.16 -3.44 -1.57
CA ILE A 136 -18.38 -2.20 -1.56
C ILE A 136 -18.90 -1.36 -0.38
N ARG A 137 -18.03 -1.09 0.60
CA ARG A 137 -18.31 -0.16 1.70
C ARG A 137 -17.10 0.76 1.83
N THR A 138 -17.27 2.04 1.49
CA THR A 138 -16.25 3.08 1.62
C THR A 138 -15.81 3.19 3.08
N THR A 139 -14.61 2.71 3.43
CA THR A 139 -14.05 2.88 4.79
C THR A 139 -13.20 4.15 4.91
N VAL A 140 -12.82 4.77 3.78
CA VAL A 140 -12.03 6.00 3.73
C VAL A 140 -12.93 7.11 3.18
N ARG A 141 -13.50 7.93 4.06
CA ARG A 141 -14.23 9.14 3.68
C ARG A 141 -13.31 10.32 3.95
N THR A 142 -12.71 10.90 2.91
CA THR A 142 -12.07 12.21 3.02
C THR A 142 -13.18 13.23 3.20
N TYR A 143 -13.29 13.81 4.39
CA TYR A 143 -14.23 14.89 4.66
C TYR A 143 -13.69 16.14 3.96
N SER A 144 -14.26 16.50 2.81
CA SER A 144 -14.02 17.80 2.18
C SER A 144 -14.92 18.83 2.87
N PRO A 145 -14.40 19.95 3.44
CA PRO A 145 -15.21 20.93 4.15
C PRO A 145 -16.12 21.78 3.25
N ALA A 146 -16.09 21.58 1.93
CA ALA A 146 -16.72 22.50 0.97
C ALA A 146 -18.25 22.35 0.82
N TRP A 147 -18.91 21.46 1.57
CA TRP A 147 -20.33 21.11 1.38
C TRP A 147 -21.27 21.47 2.56
N CYS A 148 -20.87 22.36 3.46
CA CYS A 148 -21.78 22.97 4.44
C CYS A 148 -22.21 24.37 3.98
N ARG A 149 -23.03 24.43 2.93
CA ARG A 149 -23.91 25.58 2.70
C ARG A 149 -25.27 25.09 2.25
N GLY A 150 -26.25 25.31 3.15
CA GLY A 150 -27.67 25.22 2.85
C GLY A 150 -28.20 23.79 2.75
N LEU A 151 -28.88 23.35 3.81
CA LEU A 151 -30.29 22.92 3.75
C LEU A 151 -30.68 22.39 5.13
N THR A 152 -31.48 23.22 5.79
CA THR A 152 -32.44 22.84 6.83
C THR A 152 -33.28 21.65 6.38
N CYS A 153 -33.46 20.66 7.25
CA CYS A 153 -34.73 19.95 7.34
C CYS A 153 -34.87 19.32 8.74
N ALA A 154 -36.07 19.51 9.27
CA ALA A 154 -36.64 19.15 10.56
C ALA A 154 -36.20 17.82 11.18
#